data_AF-A0AAU9XND1-F1
#
_entry.id   AF-A0AAU9XND1-F1
#
_cell.length_a   1.000
_cell.length_b   1.000
_cell.length_c   1.000
_cell.angle_alpha   90.00
_cell.angle_beta   90.00
_cell.angle_gamma   90.00
#
_symmetry.space_group_name_H-M   'P 1'
#
loop_
_entity.id
_entity.type
_entity.pdbx_description
1 polymer ?
#
loop_
_entity_poly.entity_id
_entity_poly.type
_entity_poly.pdbx_seq_one_letter_code
_entity_poly.pdbx_strand_id
1 'polypeptide(L)'
;METLAAEAPALGSDSTSFQSKLWKRQYNNPKSGLHATQDVVSELMILVKEKAKTHDLNSLVQDVKVSISEKWSRHQLQGGSFLLEYDSDLLYVLNGYITCCTQFARCAVTQVPPLKIDYKTTDYNSKVHKVSQNFSPSEKRGSSRRAMYSETPNTRYYLWPTLLDCDGKVIRKGEVMLS
;
A
#
# COMPACT_ATOMS: atom_id res chain seq x y z
N MET A 1 -15.69 -16.04 31.57
CA MET A 1 -15.58 -16.10 30.11
C MET A 1 -14.43 -15.19 29.75
N GLU A 2 -13.29 -15.79 29.43
CA GLU A 2 -11.96 -15.18 29.42
C GLU A 2 -11.76 -14.25 28.22
N THR A 3 -11.17 -13.10 28.53
CA THR A 3 -10.64 -12.09 27.60
C THR A 3 -9.37 -12.59 26.93
N LEU A 4 -9.31 -12.50 25.60
CA LEU A 4 -8.04 -12.49 24.85
C LEU A 4 -8.02 -11.26 23.93
N ALA A 5 -7.38 -10.21 24.44
CA ALA A 5 -6.86 -9.12 23.65
C ALA A 5 -5.74 -9.67 22.73
N ALA A 6 -5.80 -9.35 21.45
CA ALA A 6 -4.62 -9.28 20.62
C ALA A 6 -4.42 -7.80 20.29
N GLU A 7 -3.57 -7.16 21.09
CA GLU A 7 -3.01 -5.85 20.81
C GLU A 7 -2.45 -5.84 19.38
N ALA A 8 -2.97 -4.94 18.54
CA ALA A 8 -2.23 -4.51 17.38
C ALA A 8 -0.90 -3.92 17.87
N PRO A 9 0.23 -4.14 17.18
CA PRO A 9 1.51 -3.56 17.59
C PRO A 9 1.37 -2.04 17.59
N ALA A 10 1.18 -1.49 18.79
CA ALA A 10 1.35 -0.08 19.04
C ALA A 10 2.82 0.20 18.73
N LEU A 11 3.07 0.96 17.67
CA LEU A 11 4.35 1.65 17.46
C LEU A 11 4.43 2.74 18.53
N GLY A 12 4.62 2.30 19.77
CA GLY A 12 4.84 3.14 20.93
C GLY A 12 6.18 3.84 20.79
N SER A 13 6.10 5.17 20.77
CA SER A 13 6.85 6.01 21.70
C SER A 13 8.37 5.84 21.67
N ASP A 14 9.01 6.32 20.60
CA ASP A 14 10.37 6.91 20.66
C ASP A 14 10.70 7.70 19.38
N SER A 15 9.69 8.36 18.78
CA SER A 15 9.87 9.17 17.57
C SER A 15 10.82 10.34 17.76
N THR A 16 10.95 10.86 18.99
CA THR A 16 11.82 11.99 19.32
C THR A 16 13.29 11.62 19.30
N SER A 17 13.66 10.42 19.79
CA SER A 17 15.06 9.99 19.89
C SER A 17 15.63 9.58 18.53
N PHE A 18 14.85 8.89 17.70
CA PHE A 18 15.28 8.45 16.38
C PHE A 18 15.42 9.63 15.41
N GLN A 19 14.49 10.58 15.48
CA GLN A 19 14.59 11.82 14.75
C GLN A 19 15.83 12.62 15.17
N SER A 20 16.10 12.79 16.49
CA SER A 20 17.28 13.52 17.03
C SER A 20 18.64 13.11 16.45
N LYS A 21 18.82 11.81 16.15
CA LYS A 21 20.09 11.26 15.64
C LYS A 21 20.27 11.47 14.13
N LEU A 22 19.19 11.41 13.36
CA LEU A 22 19.20 11.78 11.93
C LEU A 22 19.48 13.29 11.77
N TRP A 23 18.91 14.13 12.64
CA TRP A 23 19.10 15.59 12.63
C TRP A 23 20.57 16.03 12.80
N LYS A 24 21.37 15.38 13.67
CA LYS A 24 22.76 15.83 13.94
C LYS A 24 23.76 15.55 12.81
N ARG A 25 23.49 14.54 11.95
CA ARG A 25 24.43 14.17 10.87
C ARG A 25 24.28 15.02 9.61
N GLN A 26 23.09 15.57 9.37
CA GLN A 26 22.76 16.22 8.10
C GLN A 26 22.94 17.75 8.12
N TYR A 27 22.95 18.38 9.31
CA TYR A 27 22.86 19.84 9.48
C TYR A 27 24.14 20.55 9.98
N ASN A 28 25.23 19.84 10.27
CA ASN A 28 26.44 20.44 10.85
C ASN A 28 27.50 20.94 9.84
N ASN A 29 27.13 21.18 8.57
CA ASN A 29 28.10 21.66 7.57
C ASN A 29 27.74 23.08 7.08
N PRO A 30 28.48 24.13 7.49
CA PRO A 30 28.10 25.50 7.20
C PRO A 30 28.60 25.91 5.80
N LYS A 31 27.86 25.63 4.73
CA LYS A 31 28.13 26.21 3.40
C LYS A 31 26.89 26.53 2.56
N SER A 32 26.76 27.84 2.27
CA SER A 32 26.06 28.48 1.14
C SER A 32 24.52 28.57 1.19
N GLY A 33 24.00 29.76 0.86
CA GLY A 33 22.57 30.11 0.90
C GLY A 33 21.64 29.29 0.00
N LEU A 34 22.18 28.41 -0.85
CA LEU A 34 21.37 27.42 -1.59
C LEU A 34 20.83 26.32 -0.65
N HIS A 35 21.59 25.96 0.40
CA HIS A 35 21.18 24.99 1.40
C HIS A 35 20.03 25.51 2.28
N ALA A 36 20.07 26.80 2.64
CA ALA A 36 19.04 27.42 3.47
C ALA A 36 17.65 27.38 2.79
N THR A 37 17.57 27.61 1.48
CA THR A 37 16.31 27.50 0.72
C THR A 37 15.80 26.06 0.68
N GLN A 38 16.70 25.09 0.50
CA GLN A 38 16.35 23.67 0.51
C GLN A 38 15.86 23.22 1.90
N ASP A 39 16.46 23.75 2.96
CA ASP A 39 16.07 23.47 4.35
C ASP A 39 14.66 24.01 4.65
N VAL A 40 14.35 25.25 4.24
CA VAL A 40 13.01 25.84 4.38
C VAL A 40 11.95 25.06 3.60
N VAL A 41 12.25 24.65 2.36
CA VAL A 41 11.34 23.81 1.56
C VAL A 41 11.12 22.44 2.21
N SER A 42 12.17 21.85 2.78
CA SER A 42 12.08 20.57 3.48
C SER A 42 11.23 20.69 4.75
N GLU A 43 11.41 21.75 5.53
CA GLU A 43 10.61 22.04 6.72
C GLU A 43 9.14 22.28 6.38
N LEU A 44 8.85 23.08 5.35
CA LEU A 44 7.49 23.30 4.85
C LEU A 44 6.84 21.97 4.42
N MET A 45 7.57 21.11 3.71
CA MET A 45 7.08 19.79 3.31
C MET A 45 6.74 18.91 4.51
N ILE A 46 7.54 18.98 5.58
CA ILE A 46 7.27 18.27 6.84
C ILE A 46 5.97 18.80 7.47
N LEU A 47 5.83 20.12 7.62
CA LEU A 47 4.63 20.74 8.20
C LEU A 47 3.37 20.39 7.40
N VAL A 48 3.45 20.41 6.07
CA VAL A 48 2.35 19.98 5.19
C VAL A 48 1.99 18.51 5.43
N LYS A 49 2.98 17.62 5.57
CA LYS A 49 2.74 16.19 5.83
C LYS A 49 2.15 15.92 7.21
N GLU A 50 2.56 16.67 8.23
CA GLU A 50 2.01 16.57 9.58
C GLU A 50 0.56 17.05 9.62
N LYS A 51 0.27 18.20 8.99
CA LYS A 51 -1.10 18.73 8.85
C LYS A 51 -1.97 17.90 7.93
N ALA A 52 -1.38 17.22 6.95
CA ALA A 52 -2.12 16.34 6.08
C ALA A 52 -2.85 15.28 6.91
N LYS A 53 -2.28 14.70 7.97
CA LYS A 53 -2.95 13.66 8.78
C LYS A 53 -4.33 14.07 9.33
N THR A 54 -4.55 15.36 9.59
CA THR A 54 -5.80 15.90 10.17
C THR A 54 -6.82 16.35 9.13
N HIS A 55 -6.47 16.37 7.84
CA HIS A 55 -7.41 16.79 6.80
C HIS A 55 -8.49 15.73 6.56
N ASP A 56 -9.72 16.16 6.29
CA ASP A 56 -10.78 15.26 5.86
C ASP A 56 -10.43 14.58 4.52
N LEU A 57 -10.71 13.28 4.41
CA LEU A 57 -10.49 12.47 3.21
C LEU A 57 -11.76 12.25 2.40
N ASN A 58 -12.92 12.75 2.86
CA ASN A 58 -14.20 12.49 2.20
C ASN A 58 -14.20 12.88 0.72
N SER A 59 -13.69 14.07 0.38
CA SER A 59 -13.59 14.50 -1.03
C SER A 59 -12.77 13.50 -1.86
N LEU A 60 -11.61 13.07 -1.36
CA LEU A 60 -10.76 12.11 -2.06
C LEU A 60 -11.42 10.74 -2.19
N VAL A 61 -12.16 10.29 -1.16
CA VAL A 61 -12.94 9.04 -1.22
C VAL A 61 -14.02 9.13 -2.30
N GLN A 62 -14.71 10.27 -2.42
CA GLN A 62 -15.71 10.47 -3.47
C GLN A 62 -15.09 10.47 -4.86
N ASP A 63 -13.95 11.16 -5.05
CA ASP A 63 -13.23 11.17 -6.32
C ASP A 63 -12.80 9.75 -6.74
N VAL A 64 -12.32 8.94 -5.79
CA VAL A 64 -11.95 7.54 -6.04
C VAL A 64 -13.17 6.71 -6.44
N LYS A 65 -14.33 6.90 -5.77
CA LYS A 65 -15.57 6.21 -6.13
C LYS A 65 -16.02 6.52 -7.56
N VAL A 66 -16.00 7.80 -7.94
CA VAL A 66 -16.32 8.23 -9.32
C VAL A 66 -15.35 7.59 -10.31
N SER A 67 -14.04 7.62 -10.03
CA SER A 67 -13.04 7.01 -10.90
C SER A 67 -13.22 5.49 -11.06
N ILE A 68 -13.57 4.78 -9.99
CA ILE A 68 -13.86 3.35 -10.02
C ILE A 68 -15.08 3.09 -10.91
N SER A 69 -16.17 3.84 -10.71
CA SER A 69 -17.40 3.71 -11.52
C SER A 69 -17.10 3.89 -13.01
N GLU A 70 -16.42 4.96 -13.39
CA GLU A 70 -16.09 5.27 -14.79
C GLU A 70 -15.18 4.20 -15.43
N LYS A 71 -14.20 3.68 -14.68
CA LYS A 71 -13.31 2.64 -15.19
C LYS A 71 -14.04 1.30 -15.33
N TRP A 72 -14.90 0.96 -14.37
CA TRP A 72 -15.67 -0.27 -14.40
C TRP A 72 -16.65 -0.29 -15.56
N SER A 73 -17.43 0.78 -15.76
CA SER A 73 -18.35 0.90 -16.89
C SER A 73 -17.63 0.79 -18.22
N ARG A 74 -16.45 1.42 -18.37
CA ARG A 74 -15.62 1.28 -19.58
C ARG A 74 -15.15 -0.15 -19.83
N HIS A 75 -14.72 -0.86 -18.79
CA HIS A 75 -14.30 -2.26 -18.91
C HIS A 75 -15.46 -3.19 -19.29
N GLN A 76 -16.66 -2.95 -18.75
CA GLN A 76 -17.86 -3.73 -19.07
C GLN A 76 -18.27 -3.54 -20.53
N LEU A 77 -18.21 -2.31 -21.04
CA LEU A 77 -18.52 -2.00 -22.45
C LEU A 77 -17.52 -2.59 -23.46
N GLN A 78 -16.29 -2.87 -23.04
CA GLN A 78 -15.25 -3.44 -23.90
C GLN A 78 -15.31 -4.98 -24.01
N GLY A 79 -16.37 -5.62 -23.51
CA GLY A 79 -16.66 -7.05 -23.75
C GLY A 79 -15.68 -8.03 -23.08
N GLY A 80 -14.78 -7.53 -22.23
CA GLY A 80 -13.81 -8.35 -21.49
C GLY A 80 -14.07 -8.24 -20.00
N SER A 81 -14.91 -9.11 -19.44
CA SER A 81 -15.08 -9.15 -17.98
C SER A 81 -15.60 -10.48 -17.45
N PHE A 82 -14.78 -11.11 -16.59
CA PHE A 82 -15.19 -12.08 -15.56
C PHE A 82 -15.73 -11.39 -14.29
N LEU A 83 -15.76 -10.05 -14.25
CA LEU A 83 -16.23 -9.26 -13.12
C LEU A 83 -17.76 -9.10 -13.19
N LEU A 84 -18.37 -9.02 -12.01
CA LEU A 84 -19.78 -8.71 -11.83
C LEU A 84 -20.16 -7.38 -12.51
N GLU A 85 -21.43 -7.30 -12.90
CA GLU A 85 -22.03 -6.05 -13.36
C GLU A 85 -21.85 -4.97 -12.29
N TYR A 86 -21.51 -3.76 -12.73
CA TYR A 86 -21.36 -2.64 -11.81
C TYR A 86 -22.73 -2.28 -11.21
N ASP A 87 -22.83 -2.34 -9.88
CA ASP A 87 -24.00 -1.92 -9.12
C ASP A 87 -23.59 -0.92 -8.03
N SER A 88 -24.44 0.08 -7.80
CA SER A 88 -24.38 0.96 -6.64
C SER A 88 -24.26 0.22 -5.30
N ASP A 89 -24.89 -0.95 -5.17
CA ASP A 89 -24.79 -1.78 -3.97
C ASP A 89 -23.36 -2.32 -3.76
N LEU A 90 -22.69 -2.70 -4.84
CA LEU A 90 -21.28 -3.12 -4.80
C LEU A 90 -20.38 -1.96 -4.35
N LEU A 91 -20.61 -0.75 -4.88
CA LEU A 91 -19.86 0.43 -4.46
C LEU A 91 -20.08 0.76 -2.98
N TYR A 92 -21.31 0.58 -2.49
CA TYR A 92 -21.65 0.75 -1.08
C TYR A 92 -20.90 -0.24 -0.20
N VAL A 93 -20.89 -1.53 -0.54
CA VAL A 93 -20.14 -2.58 0.18
C VAL A 93 -18.64 -2.30 0.16
N LEU A 94 -18.11 -1.79 -0.96
CA LEU A 94 -16.69 -1.45 -1.11
C LEU A 94 -16.31 -0.14 -0.42
N ASN A 95 -17.25 0.65 0.10
CA ASN A 95 -16.95 1.97 0.68
C ASN A 95 -15.90 1.89 1.81
N GLY A 96 -16.04 0.91 2.69
CA GLY A 96 -15.08 0.69 3.77
C GLY A 96 -13.68 0.38 3.24
N TYR A 97 -13.59 -0.49 2.22
CA TYR A 97 -12.33 -0.81 1.56
C TYR A 97 -11.70 0.40 0.88
N ILE A 98 -12.47 1.16 0.10
CA ILE A 98 -12.00 2.39 -0.57
C ILE A 98 -11.47 3.39 0.46
N THR A 99 -12.19 3.57 1.57
CA THR A 99 -11.79 4.47 2.66
C THR A 99 -10.46 4.03 3.26
N CYS A 100 -10.31 2.74 3.59
CA CYS A 100 -9.08 2.16 4.10
C CYS A 100 -7.91 2.33 3.11
N CYS A 101 -8.13 2.08 1.81
CA CYS A 101 -7.10 2.26 0.78
C CYS A 101 -6.67 3.73 0.66
N THR A 102 -7.61 4.67 0.70
CA THR A 102 -7.33 6.11 0.65
C THR A 102 -6.53 6.56 1.86
N GLN A 103 -6.90 6.11 3.07
CA GLN A 103 -6.15 6.38 4.30
C GLN A 103 -4.74 5.78 4.23
N PHE A 104 -4.63 4.54 3.77
CA PHE A 104 -3.34 3.88 3.61
C PHE A 104 -2.43 4.61 2.63
N ALA A 105 -2.95 4.99 1.45
CA ALA A 105 -2.21 5.77 0.46
C ALA A 105 -1.75 7.11 1.04
N ARG A 106 -2.62 7.80 1.80
CA ARG A 106 -2.25 9.02 2.52
C ARG A 106 -1.10 8.78 3.49
N CYS A 107 -1.18 7.75 4.32
CA CYS A 107 -0.12 7.42 5.27
C CYS A 107 1.20 7.16 4.56
N ALA A 108 1.19 6.42 3.44
CA ALA A 108 2.40 6.13 2.67
C ALA A 108 3.07 7.41 2.11
N VAL A 109 2.29 8.37 1.59
CA VAL A 109 2.85 9.61 1.01
C VAL A 109 3.23 10.66 2.07
N THR A 110 2.56 10.65 3.22
CA THR A 110 2.79 11.61 4.32
C THR A 110 3.83 11.13 5.33
N GLN A 111 4.23 9.86 5.31
CA GLN A 111 5.32 9.37 6.15
C GLN A 111 6.66 10.03 5.77
N VAL A 112 7.51 10.21 6.78
CA VAL A 112 8.90 10.66 6.66
C VAL A 112 9.79 9.61 7.35
N PRO A 113 10.66 8.89 6.62
CA PRO A 113 10.83 8.94 5.16
C PRO A 113 9.60 8.39 4.41
N PRO A 114 9.37 8.80 3.14
CA PRO A 114 8.26 8.29 2.34
C PRO A 114 8.35 6.77 2.16
N LEU A 115 7.20 6.10 2.22
CA LEU A 115 7.12 4.69 1.88
C LEU A 115 6.88 4.50 0.39
N LYS A 116 7.38 3.40 -0.15
CA LYS A 116 7.13 2.98 -1.54
C LYS A 116 6.04 1.91 -1.53
N ILE A 117 5.11 2.03 -2.48
CA ILE A 117 4.02 1.07 -2.70
C ILE A 117 4.32 0.33 -4.01
N ASP A 118 4.42 -0.99 -3.94
CA ASP A 118 4.48 -1.84 -5.13
C ASP A 118 3.17 -2.63 -5.31
N TYR A 119 2.61 -2.52 -6.51
CA TYR A 119 1.38 -3.17 -6.95
C TYR A 119 1.46 -3.57 -8.43
N LYS A 120 2.66 -3.53 -9.02
CA LYS A 120 2.87 -3.73 -10.46
C LYS A 120 3.84 -4.87 -10.75
N THR A 121 4.63 -5.31 -9.77
CA THR A 121 5.55 -6.44 -9.98
C THR A 121 4.75 -7.68 -10.38
N THR A 122 5.05 -8.21 -11.56
CA THR A 122 4.41 -9.39 -12.14
C THR A 122 5.00 -10.67 -11.60
N ASP A 123 6.28 -10.68 -11.25
CA ASP A 123 6.94 -11.92 -10.83
C ASP A 123 6.64 -12.21 -9.36
N TYR A 124 6.17 -13.42 -9.04
CA TYR A 124 6.01 -13.79 -7.64
C TYR A 124 7.36 -13.97 -6.97
N ASN A 125 7.51 -13.36 -5.80
CA ASN A 125 8.65 -13.59 -4.94
C ASN A 125 8.16 -13.71 -3.50
N SER A 126 8.37 -14.87 -2.89
CA SER A 126 7.91 -15.19 -1.53
C SER A 126 8.54 -14.29 -0.45
N LYS A 127 9.64 -13.58 -0.75
CA LYS A 127 10.24 -12.58 0.16
C LYS A 127 9.42 -11.29 0.23
N VAL A 128 8.71 -10.94 -0.84
CA VAL A 128 7.97 -9.68 -0.97
C VAL A 128 6.45 -9.89 -1.05
N HIS A 129 5.99 -11.08 -1.42
CA HIS A 129 4.58 -11.44 -1.61
C HIS A 129 4.14 -12.58 -0.69
N LYS A 130 2.87 -12.54 -0.28
CA LYS A 130 2.13 -13.67 0.30
C LYS A 130 0.94 -14.01 -0.60
N VAL A 131 0.68 -15.29 -0.80
CA VAL A 131 -0.48 -15.76 -1.57
C VAL A 131 -1.70 -15.74 -0.68
N SER A 132 -2.82 -15.23 -1.17
CA SER A 132 -4.07 -15.23 -0.40
C SER A 132 -4.66 -16.63 -0.30
N GLN A 133 -4.85 -17.12 0.93
CA GLN A 133 -5.40 -18.45 1.19
C GLN A 133 -6.87 -18.55 0.79
N ASN A 134 -7.62 -17.45 0.90
CA ASN A 134 -9.05 -17.40 0.58
C ASN A 134 -9.34 -17.62 -0.91
N PHE A 135 -8.34 -17.39 -1.76
CA PHE A 135 -8.42 -17.53 -3.21
C PHE A 135 -7.43 -18.56 -3.75
N SER A 136 -6.76 -19.30 -2.87
CA SER A 136 -5.94 -20.43 -3.28
C SER A 136 -6.87 -21.55 -3.73
N PRO A 137 -6.66 -22.16 -4.91
CA PRO A 137 -7.37 -23.38 -5.26
C PRO A 137 -7.10 -24.38 -4.15
N SER A 138 -8.15 -24.91 -3.50
CA SER A 138 -7.93 -25.94 -2.49
C SER A 138 -7.23 -27.11 -3.17
N GLU A 139 -6.00 -27.43 -2.77
CA GLU A 139 -5.32 -28.65 -3.22
C GLU A 139 -6.13 -29.86 -2.72
N LYS A 140 -7.13 -30.26 -3.51
CA LYS A 140 -7.72 -31.59 -3.44
C LYS A 140 -7.41 -32.31 -4.73
N ARG A 141 -6.39 -33.18 -4.60
CA ARG A 141 -6.13 -34.43 -5.33
C ARG A 141 -5.63 -34.29 -6.77
N GLY A 142 -4.42 -34.77 -6.98
CA GLY A 142 -3.91 -35.11 -8.30
C GLY A 142 -2.42 -35.38 -8.31
N SER A 143 -2.00 -36.51 -7.76
CA SER A 143 -0.66 -37.05 -7.96
C SER A 143 -0.36 -37.22 -9.45
N SER A 144 0.55 -36.42 -10.00
CA SER A 144 1.36 -36.82 -11.16
C SER A 144 2.64 -36.00 -11.18
N ARG A 145 3.76 -36.67 -10.89
CA ARG A 145 5.11 -36.16 -11.14
C ARG A 145 5.26 -35.93 -12.65
N ARG A 146 5.31 -34.67 -13.05
CA ARG A 146 6.07 -34.27 -14.23
C ARG A 146 6.71 -32.92 -13.91
N ALA A 147 8.02 -32.96 -13.63
CA ALA A 147 8.84 -31.76 -13.52
C ALA A 147 8.84 -31.10 -14.90
N MET A 148 7.91 -30.17 -15.09
CA MET A 148 7.81 -29.34 -16.27
C MET A 148 8.34 -27.97 -15.85
N TYR A 149 9.31 -27.48 -16.62
CA TYR A 149 10.06 -26.22 -16.52
C TYR A 149 9.60 -25.18 -15.49
N SER A 150 10.61 -24.71 -14.75
CA SER A 150 10.67 -23.56 -13.85
C SER A 150 10.03 -22.28 -14.43
N GLU A 151 8.71 -22.19 -14.48
CA GLU A 151 8.02 -20.91 -14.51
C GLU A 151 7.82 -20.49 -13.06
N THR A 152 8.53 -19.43 -12.64
CA THR A 152 8.18 -18.74 -11.40
C THR A 152 6.73 -18.29 -11.55
N PRO A 153 5.84 -18.63 -10.60
CA PRO A 153 4.44 -18.28 -10.75
C PRO A 153 4.31 -16.76 -10.90
N ASN A 154 3.42 -16.30 -11.79
CA ASN A 154 3.21 -14.89 -11.98
C ASN A 154 2.08 -14.39 -11.08
N THR A 155 2.24 -13.17 -10.59
CA THR A 155 1.21 -12.40 -9.91
C THR A 155 0.17 -11.97 -10.93
N ARG A 156 -1.04 -12.49 -10.77
CA ARG A 156 -2.19 -12.14 -11.60
C ARG A 156 -2.88 -10.87 -11.10
N TYR A 157 -3.07 -10.78 -9.78
CA TYR A 157 -3.72 -9.63 -9.13
C TYR A 157 -3.12 -9.33 -7.75
N TYR A 158 -3.08 -8.05 -7.39
CA TYR A 158 -2.83 -7.60 -6.02
C TYR A 158 -4.16 -7.41 -5.31
N LEU A 159 -4.31 -8.08 -4.16
CA LEU A 159 -5.39 -7.84 -3.21
C LEU A 159 -4.97 -6.79 -2.18
N TRP A 160 -3.68 -6.73 -1.86
CA TRP A 160 -3.09 -5.68 -1.04
C TRP A 160 -1.67 -5.37 -1.55
N PRO A 161 -1.28 -4.10 -1.70
CA PRO A 161 0.04 -3.77 -2.24
C PRO A 161 1.18 -4.12 -1.26
N THR A 162 2.37 -4.32 -1.79
CA THR A 162 3.60 -4.45 -1.01
C THR A 162 4.02 -3.07 -0.51
N LEU A 163 4.37 -2.98 0.77
CA LEU A 163 4.86 -1.77 1.40
C LEU A 163 6.36 -1.89 1.64
N LEU A 164 7.11 -0.93 1.11
CA LEU A 164 8.56 -0.86 1.15
C LEU A 164 9.01 0.43 1.82
N ASP A 165 10.16 0.41 2.49
CA ASP A 165 10.83 1.64 2.93
C ASP A 165 11.51 2.36 1.75
N CYS A 166 12.17 3.48 2.04
CA CYS A 166 12.89 4.26 1.04
C CYS A 166 14.02 3.49 0.36
N ASP A 167 14.60 2.50 1.04
CA ASP A 167 15.71 1.66 0.56
C ASP A 167 15.23 0.38 -0.16
N GLY A 168 13.91 0.19 -0.28
CA GLY A 168 13.31 -0.95 -0.95
C GLY A 168 13.19 -2.21 -0.07
N LYS A 169 13.41 -2.09 1.23
CA LYS A 169 13.18 -3.18 2.17
C LYS A 169 11.70 -3.36 2.42
N VAL A 170 11.26 -4.62 2.46
CA VAL A 170 9.87 -4.95 2.75
C VAL A 170 9.53 -4.63 4.20
N ILE A 171 8.60 -3.69 4.38
CA ILE A 171 7.93 -3.43 5.65
C ILE A 171 6.73 -4.37 5.78
N ARG A 172 5.94 -4.53 4.72
CA ARG A 172 4.79 -5.43 4.67
C ARG A 172 4.70 -6.09 3.29
N LYS A 173 4.57 -7.41 3.28
CA LYS A 173 4.40 -8.18 2.04
C LYS A 173 3.07 -7.84 1.38
N GLY A 174 3.07 -7.74 0.05
CA GLY A 174 1.86 -7.65 -0.75
C GLY A 174 1.06 -8.94 -0.68
N GLU A 175 -0.26 -8.83 -0.71
CA GLU A 175 -1.15 -9.97 -0.83
C GLU A 175 -1.55 -10.15 -2.29
N VAL A 176 -1.23 -11.30 -2.86
CA VAL A 176 -1.37 -11.55 -4.30
C VAL A 176 -2.16 -12.82 -4.59
N MET A 177 -2.77 -12.83 -5.76
CA MET A 177 -3.27 -14.04 -6.41
C MET A 177 -2.33 -14.42 -7.54
N LEU A 178 -1.99 -15.70 -7.62
CA LEU A 178 -1.13 -16.23 -8.68
C LEU A 178 -1.96 -16.61 -9.90
N SER A 179 -1.31 -16.57 -11.07
CA SER A 179 -1.88 -17.00 -12.37
C SER A 179 -1.94 -18.51 -12.47
#